data_AF-A0A1C3Q4Q1-F1
#
_entry.id   AF-A0A1C3Q4Q1-F1
#
_cell.length_a   1.000
_cell.length_b   1.000
_cell.length_c   1.000
_cell.angle_alpha   90.00
_cell.angle_beta   90.00
_cell.angle_gamma   90.00
#
_symmetry.space_group_name_H-M   'P 1'
#
loop_
_entity.id
_entity.type
_entity.pdbx_description
1 polymer ?
#
loop_
_entity_poly.entity_id
_entity_poly.type
_entity_poly.pdbx_seq_one_letter_code
_entity_poly.pdbx_strand_id
1 'polypeptide(L)'
;MAEPQPLFDYTGYLPECPTWSEAEQALYWADIMECEIHRYDTRSGEHQVLQFPEEVGCFSLREKGGFIVALRSGIWLTDAHGLLRRKVCDNPSNPELARFNDGGTDRDGRFYAGTFWGPGDYNGALLMRVDNDLKPTVIQCDIHGANGLAFSADRRWMYTSDTPNAVIYRTPLDEQGEPGRREVFRRFQPGEGIPDGAAIDVEGCYWSAMFDGWRIARFSPQGEELESYPMPVRCPTMVCFGGADMQTLYITTTRENMEDDELAQYPLSGAIFTLPVAVAGMKKLPFRER
;
A
#
# COMPACT_ATOMS: atom_id res chain seq x y z
N MET A 1 5.58 -26.01 0.63
CA MET A 1 5.73 -24.57 0.34
C MET A 1 5.83 -23.85 1.66
N ALA A 2 6.47 -22.68 1.71
CA ALA A 2 6.45 -21.87 2.92
C ALA A 2 5.00 -21.42 3.20
N GLU A 3 4.60 -21.36 4.47
CA GLU A 3 3.27 -20.94 4.89
C GLU A 3 3.36 -19.57 5.58
N PRO A 4 2.38 -18.67 5.38
CA PRO A 4 2.36 -17.39 6.09
C PRO A 4 2.33 -17.57 7.61
N GLN A 5 3.16 -16.82 8.33
CA GLN A 5 3.23 -16.84 9.80
C GLN A 5 2.97 -15.45 10.37
N PRO A 6 2.21 -15.29 11.47
CA PRO A 6 2.13 -14.00 12.16
C PRO A 6 3.52 -13.48 12.52
N LEU A 7 3.78 -12.20 12.28
CA LEU A 7 5.06 -11.55 12.58
C LEU A 7 5.30 -11.49 14.10
N PHE A 8 4.27 -11.10 14.85
CA PHE A 8 4.27 -10.98 16.30
C PHE A 8 2.82 -10.95 16.82
N ASP A 9 2.63 -10.91 18.14
CA ASP A 9 1.31 -10.80 18.76
C ASP A 9 0.76 -9.37 18.61
N TYR A 10 0.03 -9.14 17.52
CA TYR A 10 -0.62 -7.89 17.19
C TYR A 10 -1.87 -8.14 16.38
N THR A 11 -2.88 -7.30 16.58
CA THR A 11 -4.01 -7.22 15.68
C THR A 11 -4.52 -5.80 15.59
N GLY A 12 -4.55 -5.26 14.37
CA GLY A 12 -5.10 -3.95 14.06
C GLY A 12 -6.52 -4.03 13.47
N TYR A 13 -7.14 -2.88 13.30
CA TYR A 13 -8.45 -2.78 12.66
C TYR A 13 -8.33 -2.77 11.13
N LEU A 14 -7.57 -1.82 10.57
CA LEU A 14 -7.25 -1.74 9.14
C LEU A 14 -5.74 -1.46 8.90
N PRO A 15 -4.86 -2.43 9.22
CA PRO A 15 -3.46 -2.39 8.80
C PRO A 15 -3.30 -2.28 7.29
N GLU A 16 -2.49 -1.31 6.87
CA GLU A 16 -2.25 -0.95 5.48
C GLU A 16 -0.88 -0.30 5.28
N CYS A 17 -0.50 -0.05 4.03
CA CYS A 17 0.74 0.64 3.63
C CYS A 17 2.03 0.07 4.29
N PRO A 18 2.25 -1.27 4.32
CA PRO A 18 3.48 -1.83 4.84
C PRO A 18 4.69 -1.30 4.05
N THR A 19 5.69 -0.83 4.78
CA THR A 19 6.89 -0.18 4.26
C THR A 19 8.14 -0.65 5.01
N TRP A 20 9.06 -1.28 4.29
CA TRP A 20 10.33 -1.75 4.85
C TRP A 20 11.38 -0.63 4.90
N SER A 21 11.98 -0.43 6.08
CA SER A 21 13.16 0.41 6.28
C SER A 21 14.42 -0.46 6.35
N GLU A 22 15.22 -0.47 5.28
CA GLU A 22 16.50 -1.20 5.27
C GLU A 22 17.50 -0.63 6.28
N ALA A 23 17.55 0.69 6.44
CA ALA A 23 18.48 1.34 7.36
C ALA A 23 18.21 0.95 8.81
N GLU A 24 16.94 0.78 9.17
CA GLU A 24 16.52 0.46 10.53
C GLU A 24 16.31 -1.03 10.75
N GLN A 25 16.20 -1.82 9.68
CA GLN A 25 15.70 -3.21 9.72
C GLN A 25 14.35 -3.28 10.43
N ALA A 26 13.43 -2.42 10.01
CA ALA A 26 12.14 -2.26 10.64
C ALA A 26 11.01 -2.21 9.61
N LEU A 27 9.88 -2.82 9.95
CA LEU A 27 8.63 -2.69 9.21
C LEU A 27 7.83 -1.53 9.77
N TYR A 28 7.33 -0.66 8.90
CA TYR A 28 6.31 0.33 9.22
C TYR A 28 5.00 -0.06 8.56
N TRP A 29 3.87 0.30 9.14
CA TRP A 29 2.54 0.19 8.53
C TRP A 29 1.60 1.23 9.16
N ALA A 30 0.54 1.59 8.46
CA ALA A 30 -0.55 2.40 9.01
C ALA A 30 -1.62 1.46 9.57
N ASP A 31 -2.28 1.84 10.66
CA ASP A 31 -3.64 1.37 10.94
C ASP A 31 -4.58 2.54 10.67
N ILE A 32 -5.27 2.48 9.53
CA ILE A 32 -5.98 3.64 8.96
C ILE A 32 -7.05 4.13 9.92
N MET A 33 -7.83 3.20 10.48
CA MET A 33 -8.99 3.52 11.31
C MET A 33 -8.62 3.89 12.75
N GLU A 34 -7.48 3.42 13.23
CA GLU A 34 -6.93 3.81 14.54
C GLU A 34 -6.11 5.12 14.46
N CYS A 35 -5.90 5.66 13.26
CA CYS A 35 -5.12 6.88 13.02
C CYS A 35 -3.66 6.74 13.48
N GLU A 36 -3.04 5.59 13.22
CA GLU A 36 -1.70 5.23 13.72
C GLU A 36 -0.73 4.92 12.58
N ILE A 37 0.56 5.22 12.79
CA ILE A 37 1.67 4.56 12.11
C ILE A 37 2.43 3.74 13.13
N HIS A 38 2.58 2.46 12.86
CA HIS A 38 3.38 1.55 13.66
C HIS A 38 4.78 1.38 13.08
N ARG A 39 5.72 1.01 13.95
CA ARG A 39 7.09 0.60 13.60
C ARG A 39 7.45 -0.65 14.40
N TYR A 40 7.93 -1.68 13.74
CA TYR A 40 8.41 -2.91 14.35
C TYR A 40 9.86 -3.19 13.93
N ASP A 41 10.80 -3.11 14.87
CA ASP A 41 12.20 -3.50 14.63
C ASP A 41 12.30 -5.03 14.65
N THR A 42 12.66 -5.63 13.51
CA THR A 42 12.65 -7.09 13.38
C THR A 42 13.82 -7.79 14.07
N ARG A 43 14.80 -7.03 14.59
CA ARG A 43 15.96 -7.57 15.31
C ARG A 43 15.74 -7.55 16.82
N SER A 44 15.17 -6.47 17.34
CA SER A 44 14.91 -6.33 18.78
C SER A 44 13.51 -6.78 19.19
N GLY A 45 12.56 -6.82 18.25
CA GLY A 45 11.14 -7.04 18.52
C GLY A 45 10.43 -5.81 19.12
N GLU A 46 11.08 -4.65 19.12
CA GLU A 46 10.50 -3.41 19.63
C GLU A 46 9.36 -2.92 18.70
N HIS A 47 8.18 -2.77 19.27
CA HIS A 47 7.01 -2.19 18.61
C HIS A 47 6.72 -0.78 19.15
N GLN A 48 6.68 0.19 18.25
CA GLN A 48 6.33 1.58 18.54
C GLN A 48 5.09 1.97 17.76
N VAL A 49 4.30 2.88 18.33
CA VAL A 49 3.07 3.42 17.73
C VAL A 49 3.13 4.94 17.75
N LEU A 50 2.86 5.56 16.61
CA LEU A 50 2.80 7.00 16.40
C LEU A 50 1.36 7.39 16.10
N GLN A 51 0.74 8.15 17.00
CA GLN A 51 -0.64 8.63 16.84
C GLN A 51 -0.70 9.87 15.94
N PHE A 52 -1.68 9.88 15.03
CA PHE A 52 -2.04 11.00 14.18
C PHE A 52 -3.42 11.55 14.53
N PRO A 53 -3.71 12.82 14.18
CA PRO A 53 -5.00 13.44 14.50
C PRO A 53 -6.16 13.00 13.60
N GLU A 54 -5.87 12.31 12.49
CA GLU A 54 -6.81 11.92 11.44
C GLU A 54 -6.34 10.59 10.82
N GLU A 55 -7.21 9.94 10.05
CA GLU A 55 -6.90 8.68 9.38
C GLU A 55 -5.66 8.82 8.50
N VAL A 56 -4.71 7.90 8.68
CA VAL A 56 -3.48 7.81 7.89
C VAL A 56 -3.75 6.89 6.71
N GLY A 57 -4.12 7.43 5.55
CA GLY A 57 -4.36 6.60 4.37
C GLY A 57 -3.10 5.87 3.93
N CYS A 58 -2.05 6.64 3.65
CA CYS A 58 -0.73 6.12 3.28
C CYS A 58 0.38 7.09 3.68
N PHE A 59 1.62 6.61 3.65
CA PHE A 59 2.80 7.40 3.94
C PHE A 59 4.03 6.89 3.18
N SER A 60 5.11 7.67 3.25
CA SER A 60 6.45 7.20 2.90
C SER A 60 7.49 7.79 3.84
N LEU A 61 8.51 7.01 4.16
CA LEU A 61 9.70 7.49 4.86
C LEU A 61 10.39 8.59 4.03
N ARG A 62 10.93 9.60 4.69
CA ARG A 62 11.65 10.70 4.02
C ARG A 62 13.16 10.54 4.11
N GLU A 63 13.86 10.93 3.06
CA GLU A 63 15.33 10.93 3.03
C GLU A 63 15.93 11.85 4.12
N LYS A 64 15.25 12.94 4.45
CA LYS A 64 15.63 13.89 5.52
C LYS A 64 15.09 13.48 6.91
N GLY A 65 14.53 12.29 7.06
CA GLY A 65 13.88 11.81 8.29
C GLY A 65 12.41 12.22 8.41
N GLY A 66 11.65 11.45 9.19
CA GLY A 66 10.20 11.58 9.30
C GLY A 66 9.45 11.03 8.09
N PHE A 67 8.21 11.49 7.92
CA PHE A 67 7.27 10.96 6.93
C PHE A 67 6.74 12.07 6.02
N ILE A 68 6.44 11.71 4.78
CA ILE A 68 5.36 12.36 4.03
C ILE A 68 4.13 11.49 4.24
N VAL A 69 3.04 12.09 4.72
CA VAL A 69 1.84 11.36 5.16
C VAL A 69 0.61 11.96 4.51
N ALA A 70 -0.26 11.11 3.96
CA ALA A 70 -1.54 11.49 3.41
C ALA A 70 -2.63 11.25 4.46
N LEU A 71 -2.96 12.30 5.23
CA LEU A 71 -4.05 12.30 6.19
C LEU A 71 -5.37 12.64 5.50
N ARG A 72 -6.51 12.26 6.09
CA ARG A 72 -7.85 12.54 5.56
C ARG A 72 -8.02 13.95 4.98
N SER A 73 -7.56 14.99 5.67
CA SER A 73 -7.70 16.40 5.24
C SER A 73 -6.60 16.91 4.29
N GLY A 74 -5.49 16.17 4.12
CA GLY A 74 -4.39 16.60 3.25
C GLY A 74 -3.06 15.91 3.51
N ILE A 75 -2.08 16.26 2.67
CA ILE A 75 -0.73 15.69 2.73
C ILE A 75 0.17 16.59 3.56
N TRP A 76 0.94 16.00 4.47
CA TRP A 76 1.83 16.69 5.39
C TRP A 76 3.24 16.10 5.38
N LEU A 77 4.23 16.93 5.68
CA LEU A 77 5.55 16.51 6.11
C LEU A 77 5.58 16.50 7.64
N THR A 78 6.20 15.47 8.21
CA THR A 78 6.37 15.30 9.66
C THR A 78 7.84 15.24 10.05
N ASP A 79 8.12 15.29 11.35
CA ASP A 79 9.39 14.79 11.88
C ASP A 79 9.33 13.27 12.15
N ALA A 80 10.40 12.73 12.73
CA ALA A 80 10.55 11.30 13.03
C ALA A 80 9.56 10.77 14.09
N HIS A 81 8.92 11.66 14.85
CA HIS A 81 7.95 11.30 15.88
C HIS A 81 6.50 11.46 15.38
N GLY A 82 6.30 11.69 14.08
CA GLY A 82 4.97 11.87 13.49
C GLY A 82 4.38 13.26 13.71
N LEU A 83 5.10 14.21 14.32
CA LEU A 83 4.56 15.56 14.53
C LEU A 83 4.46 16.31 13.19
N LEU A 84 3.25 16.77 12.86
CA LEU A 84 2.97 17.52 11.65
C LEU A 84 3.74 18.84 11.63
N ARG A 85 4.55 19.05 10.59
CA ARG A 85 5.42 20.25 10.45
C ARG A 85 4.98 21.18 9.35
N ARG A 86 4.64 20.65 8.17
CA ARG A 86 4.27 21.45 6.99
C ARG A 86 3.19 20.77 6.20
N LYS A 87 2.08 21.46 5.94
CA LYS A 87 1.08 21.01 4.97
C LYS A 87 1.63 21.21 3.56
N VAL A 88 1.60 20.15 2.76
CA VAL A 88 1.96 20.18 1.34
C VAL A 88 0.76 20.63 0.52
N CYS A 89 -0.40 20.02 0.77
CA CYS A 89 -1.66 20.34 0.10
C CYS A 89 -2.87 19.80 0.86
N ASP A 90 -4.06 20.28 0.51
CA ASP A 90 -5.33 19.70 0.93
C ASP A 90 -5.61 18.38 0.18
N ASN A 91 -6.54 17.58 0.71
CA ASN A 91 -7.12 16.47 -0.04
C ASN A 91 -7.83 17.03 -1.29
N PRO A 92 -7.56 16.52 -2.50
CA PRO A 92 -8.21 17.02 -3.73
C PRO A 92 -9.69 16.65 -3.82
N SER A 93 -10.16 15.68 -3.02
CA SER A 93 -11.57 15.30 -2.86
C SER A 93 -12.18 15.97 -1.62
N ASN A 94 -13.52 15.96 -1.50
CA ASN A 94 -14.19 16.41 -0.27
C ASN A 94 -13.81 15.48 0.91
N PRO A 95 -13.08 15.97 1.93
CA PRO A 95 -12.64 15.13 3.04
C PRO A 95 -13.79 14.62 3.93
N GLU A 96 -15.00 15.17 3.83
CA GLU A 96 -16.17 14.59 4.50
C GLU A 96 -16.62 13.27 3.87
N LEU A 97 -16.33 13.08 2.58
CA LEU A 97 -16.82 11.95 1.77
C LEU A 97 -15.70 11.01 1.33
N ALA A 98 -14.45 11.49 1.28
CA ALA A 98 -13.30 10.74 0.79
C ALA A 98 -12.11 10.86 1.74
N ARG A 99 -11.33 9.78 1.83
CA ARG A 99 -10.04 9.74 2.51
C ARG A 99 -8.95 9.34 1.53
N PHE A 100 -7.69 9.58 1.87
CA PHE A 100 -6.60 8.86 1.21
C PHE A 100 -6.67 7.37 1.57
N ASN A 101 -6.17 6.54 0.67
CA ASN A 101 -6.12 5.09 0.77
C ASN A 101 -4.68 4.66 0.50
N ASP A 102 -4.39 3.84 -0.51
CA ASP A 102 -3.02 3.42 -0.81
C ASP A 102 -2.14 4.53 -1.42
N GLY A 103 -0.84 4.36 -1.27
CA GLY A 103 0.18 5.22 -1.83
C GLY A 103 1.59 4.74 -1.54
N GLY A 104 2.55 5.50 -2.03
CA GLY A 104 3.96 5.17 -1.91
C GLY A 104 4.81 6.03 -2.81
N THR A 105 6.03 5.58 -3.07
CA THR A 105 6.99 6.32 -3.87
C THR A 105 7.32 5.60 -5.17
N ASP A 106 7.59 6.40 -6.19
CA ASP A 106 8.14 5.90 -7.44
C ASP A 106 9.66 5.69 -7.37
N ARG A 107 10.25 5.40 -8.53
CA ARG A 107 11.70 5.15 -8.68
C ARG A 107 12.58 6.40 -8.63
N ASP A 108 11.99 7.58 -8.49
CA ASP A 108 12.68 8.86 -8.34
C ASP A 108 12.43 9.51 -6.97
N GLY A 109 11.62 8.87 -6.11
CA GLY A 109 11.30 9.32 -4.76
C GLY A 109 10.22 10.40 -4.74
N ARG A 110 9.35 10.45 -5.75
CA ARG A 110 8.11 11.24 -5.75
C ARG A 110 7.03 10.46 -5.01
N PHE A 111 6.19 11.15 -4.24
CA PHE A 111 5.14 10.51 -3.44
C PHE A 111 3.83 10.48 -4.21
N TYR A 112 3.10 9.38 -4.13
CA TYR A 112 1.81 9.18 -4.77
C TYR A 112 0.80 8.76 -3.71
N ALA A 113 -0.42 9.26 -3.80
CA ALA A 113 -1.49 8.92 -2.89
C ALA A 113 -2.81 8.83 -3.65
N GLY A 114 -3.48 7.69 -3.55
CA GLY A 114 -4.82 7.45 -4.05
C GLY A 114 -5.87 7.83 -3.01
N THR A 115 -7.05 8.26 -3.45
CA THR A 115 -8.21 8.43 -2.57
C THR A 115 -9.17 7.25 -2.67
N PHE A 116 -10.04 7.13 -1.67
CA PHE A 116 -11.19 6.24 -1.66
C PHE A 116 -12.47 7.08 -1.53
N TRP A 117 -13.42 6.85 -2.43
CA TRP A 117 -14.69 7.56 -2.45
C TRP A 117 -15.74 6.79 -1.64
N GLY A 118 -15.99 7.25 -0.41
CA GLY A 118 -16.86 6.56 0.54
C GLY A 118 -18.31 6.32 0.07
N PRO A 119 -18.96 7.27 -0.63
CA PRO A 119 -20.33 7.07 -1.08
C PRO A 119 -20.53 5.92 -2.09
N GLY A 120 -19.49 5.59 -2.87
CA GLY A 120 -19.54 4.47 -3.83
C GLY A 120 -20.60 4.57 -4.93
N ASP A 121 -21.16 5.77 -5.18
CA ASP A 121 -22.22 6.03 -6.14
C ASP A 121 -21.70 6.30 -7.58
N TYR A 122 -20.41 6.61 -7.72
CA TYR A 122 -19.67 6.69 -8.98
C TYR A 122 -18.15 6.59 -8.74
N ASN A 123 -17.37 6.61 -9.82
CA ASN A 123 -15.90 6.63 -9.78
C ASN A 123 -15.36 8.00 -9.32
N GLY A 124 -15.48 8.31 -8.03
CA GLY A 124 -15.10 9.59 -7.42
C GLY A 124 -13.68 9.67 -6.85
N ALA A 125 -12.92 8.58 -6.86
CA ALA A 125 -11.54 8.56 -6.38
C ALA A 125 -10.55 9.15 -7.39
N LEU A 126 -9.43 9.63 -6.86
CA LEU A 126 -8.36 10.30 -7.59
C LEU A 126 -7.02 9.66 -7.21
N LEU A 127 -6.05 9.72 -8.12
CA LEU A 127 -4.65 9.47 -7.82
C LEU A 127 -3.87 10.76 -7.98
N MET A 128 -3.12 11.15 -6.96
CA MET A 128 -2.27 12.32 -6.99
C MET A 128 -0.80 11.98 -6.78
N ARG A 129 0.07 12.87 -7.26
CA ARG A 129 1.52 12.83 -7.12
C ARG A 129 2.00 14.13 -6.46
N VAL A 130 2.95 14.03 -5.56
CA VAL A 130 3.74 15.12 -5.00
C VAL A 130 5.17 14.96 -5.52
N ASP A 131 5.57 15.90 -6.36
CA ASP A 131 6.92 15.97 -6.93
C ASP A 131 7.96 16.33 -5.85
N ASN A 132 9.26 16.14 -6.17
CA ASN A 132 10.34 16.36 -5.21
C ASN A 132 10.46 17.82 -4.74
N ASP A 133 9.91 18.77 -5.50
CA ASP A 133 9.81 20.19 -5.17
C ASP A 133 8.53 20.53 -4.37
N LEU A 134 7.83 19.50 -3.88
CA LEU A 134 6.58 19.57 -3.12
C LEU A 134 5.38 20.08 -3.93
N LYS A 135 5.43 20.00 -5.26
CA LYS A 135 4.29 20.33 -6.11
C LYS A 135 3.29 19.17 -6.17
N PRO A 136 2.05 19.34 -5.67
CA PRO A 136 0.98 18.34 -5.81
C PRO A 136 0.35 18.43 -7.21
N THR A 137 -0.03 17.29 -7.79
CA THR A 137 -0.79 17.20 -9.06
C THR A 137 -1.71 15.99 -9.03
N VAL A 138 -2.98 16.16 -9.40
CA VAL A 138 -3.87 15.02 -9.67
C VAL A 138 -3.51 14.46 -11.05
N ILE A 139 -3.14 13.19 -11.09
CA ILE A 139 -2.60 12.55 -12.31
C ILE A 139 -3.55 11.53 -12.93
N GLN A 140 -4.50 10.98 -12.17
CA GLN A 140 -5.56 10.11 -12.68
C GLN A 140 -6.88 10.36 -11.93
N CYS A 141 -7.98 10.13 -12.64
CA CYS A 141 -9.36 10.19 -12.16
C CYS A 141 -10.15 8.99 -12.71
N ASP A 142 -11.47 8.99 -12.54
CA ASP A 142 -12.35 7.88 -12.94
C ASP A 142 -11.89 6.56 -12.28
N ILE A 143 -11.69 6.61 -10.96
CA ILE A 143 -11.30 5.48 -10.11
C ILE A 143 -12.40 5.31 -9.06
N HIS A 144 -12.75 4.07 -8.70
CA HIS A 144 -13.68 3.83 -7.60
C HIS A 144 -12.93 3.79 -6.25
N GLY A 145 -11.89 2.95 -6.14
CA GLY A 145 -11.02 2.88 -4.98
C GLY A 145 -9.57 2.64 -5.39
N ALA A 146 -8.71 3.65 -5.22
CA ALA A 146 -7.32 3.58 -5.64
C ALA A 146 -6.48 2.72 -4.68
N ASN A 147 -5.84 1.69 -5.24
CA ASN A 147 -4.99 0.73 -4.53
C ASN A 147 -3.83 0.25 -5.42
N GLY A 148 -3.04 -0.70 -4.90
CA GLY A 148 -2.11 -1.52 -5.67
C GLY A 148 -0.97 -0.75 -6.33
N LEU A 149 -0.53 0.37 -5.76
CA LEU A 149 0.46 1.21 -6.41
C LEU A 149 1.83 0.51 -6.47
N ALA A 150 2.34 0.26 -7.68
CA ALA A 150 3.69 -0.26 -7.89
C ALA A 150 4.34 0.27 -9.17
N PHE A 151 5.67 0.23 -9.24
CA PHE A 151 6.44 0.74 -10.39
C PHE A 151 7.46 -0.27 -10.88
N SER A 152 7.51 -0.48 -12.20
CA SER A 152 8.51 -1.35 -12.83
C SER A 152 9.94 -0.86 -12.57
N ALA A 153 10.90 -1.78 -12.60
CA ALA A 153 12.31 -1.45 -12.38
C ALA A 153 12.87 -0.51 -13.45
N ASP A 154 12.41 -0.68 -14.69
CA ASP A 154 12.81 0.11 -15.86
C ASP A 154 12.11 1.47 -15.95
N ARG A 155 11.25 1.83 -14.97
CA ARG A 155 10.50 3.09 -14.89
C ARG A 155 9.51 3.33 -16.03
N ARG A 156 9.19 2.31 -16.83
CA ARG A 156 8.25 2.44 -17.95
C ARG A 156 6.79 2.21 -17.57
N TRP A 157 6.52 1.63 -16.41
CA TRP A 157 5.17 1.24 -16.01
C TRP A 157 4.86 1.62 -14.56
N MET A 158 3.70 2.24 -14.38
CA MET A 158 2.98 2.36 -13.11
C MET A 158 1.82 1.38 -13.11
N TYR A 159 1.64 0.64 -12.03
CA TYR A 159 0.52 -0.28 -11.82
C TYR A 159 -0.35 0.27 -10.70
N THR A 160 -1.66 0.09 -10.84
CA THR A 160 -2.67 0.41 -9.82
C THR A 160 -3.79 -0.60 -9.89
N SER A 161 -4.43 -0.88 -8.76
CA SER A 161 -5.70 -1.59 -8.70
C SER A 161 -6.83 -0.60 -8.45
N ASP A 162 -7.99 -0.92 -9.03
CA ASP A 162 -9.27 -0.29 -8.71
C ASP A 162 -10.15 -1.36 -8.06
N THR A 163 -10.06 -1.46 -6.74
CA THR A 163 -10.53 -2.60 -5.95
C THR A 163 -12.03 -2.88 -6.17
N PRO A 164 -12.94 -1.89 -6.06
CA PRO A 164 -14.37 -2.14 -6.28
C PRO A 164 -14.70 -2.53 -7.73
N ASN A 165 -13.87 -2.12 -8.70
CA ASN A 165 -14.02 -2.47 -10.12
C ASN A 165 -13.31 -3.77 -10.51
N ALA A 166 -12.72 -4.50 -9.55
CA ALA A 166 -12.08 -5.80 -9.72
C ALA A 166 -11.05 -5.83 -10.86
N VAL A 167 -10.20 -4.81 -10.95
CA VAL A 167 -9.27 -4.64 -12.06
C VAL A 167 -7.92 -4.10 -11.61
N ILE A 168 -6.85 -4.63 -12.19
CA ILE A 168 -5.51 -4.03 -12.17
C ILE A 168 -5.30 -3.34 -13.51
N TYR A 169 -4.81 -2.11 -13.45
CA TYR A 169 -4.35 -1.34 -14.60
C TYR A 169 -2.83 -1.26 -14.61
N ARG A 170 -2.27 -1.09 -15.81
CA ARG A 170 -0.91 -0.59 -16.01
C ARG A 170 -0.96 0.69 -16.83
N THR A 171 -0.09 1.64 -16.52
CA THR A 171 -0.02 2.94 -17.18
C THR A 171 1.41 3.13 -17.68
N PRO A 172 1.61 3.39 -18.99
CA PRO A 172 2.93 3.68 -19.51
C PRO A 172 3.41 5.02 -18.95
N LEU A 173 4.69 5.10 -18.62
CA LEU A 173 5.37 6.29 -18.16
C LEU A 173 6.38 6.74 -19.23
N ASP A 174 6.46 8.03 -19.50
CA ASP A 174 7.51 8.60 -20.34
C ASP A 174 8.85 8.73 -19.57
N GLU A 175 9.87 9.30 -20.22
CA GLU A 175 11.20 9.47 -19.63
C GLU A 175 11.21 10.42 -18.41
N GLN A 176 10.20 11.28 -18.26
CA GLN A 176 10.00 12.17 -17.12
C GLN A 176 9.09 11.52 -16.05
N GLY A 177 8.58 10.33 -16.34
CA GLY A 177 7.63 9.60 -15.51
C GLY A 177 6.22 10.22 -15.52
N GLU A 178 5.86 10.93 -16.59
CA GLU A 178 4.48 11.37 -16.78
C GLU A 178 3.61 10.22 -17.30
N PRO A 179 2.39 10.04 -16.75
CA PRO A 179 1.53 8.94 -17.12
C PRO A 179 0.84 9.16 -18.47
N GLY A 180 0.89 8.15 -19.33
CA GLY A 180 0.05 8.04 -20.51
C GLY A 180 -1.34 7.47 -20.20
N ARG A 181 -1.98 6.89 -21.21
CA ARG A 181 -3.30 6.26 -21.06
C ARG A 181 -3.17 4.91 -20.33
N ARG A 182 -3.89 4.73 -19.23
CA ARG A 182 -3.94 3.43 -18.52
C ARG A 182 -4.60 2.34 -19.37
N GLU A 183 -4.07 1.13 -19.26
CA GLU A 183 -4.53 -0.08 -19.93
C GLU A 183 -4.95 -1.12 -18.89
N VAL A 184 -5.97 -1.91 -19.20
CA VAL A 184 -6.32 -3.08 -18.37
C VAL A 184 -5.15 -4.05 -18.40
N PHE A 185 -4.62 -4.36 -17.23
CA PHE A 185 -3.61 -5.40 -17.05
C PHE A 185 -4.27 -6.75 -16.76
N ARG A 186 -5.21 -6.78 -15.80
CA ARG A 186 -5.99 -7.97 -15.46
C ARG A 186 -7.35 -7.60 -14.87
N ARG A 187 -8.39 -8.38 -15.16
CA ARG A 187 -9.71 -8.31 -14.50
C ARG A 187 -9.97 -9.59 -13.74
N PHE A 188 -10.69 -9.48 -12.64
CA PHE A 188 -11.06 -10.59 -11.77
C PHE A 188 -12.57 -10.83 -11.84
N GLN A 189 -12.95 -12.11 -11.80
CA GLN A 189 -14.31 -12.58 -11.76
C GLN A 189 -14.79 -12.76 -10.31
N PRO A 190 -16.11 -12.81 -10.07
CA PRO A 190 -16.65 -13.12 -8.75
C PRO A 190 -16.06 -14.43 -8.19
N GLY A 191 -15.61 -14.37 -6.93
CA GLY A 191 -15.02 -15.50 -6.22
C GLY A 191 -13.48 -15.64 -6.36
N GLU A 192 -12.82 -14.83 -7.19
CA GLU A 192 -11.34 -14.84 -7.29
C GLU A 192 -10.64 -13.97 -6.23
N GLY A 193 -11.42 -13.23 -5.44
CA GLY A 193 -10.99 -12.06 -4.66
C GLY A 193 -10.88 -10.81 -5.54
N ILE A 194 -10.69 -9.66 -4.90
CA ILE A 194 -10.48 -8.36 -5.57
C ILE A 194 -9.07 -7.83 -5.27
N PRO A 195 -8.39 -7.21 -6.24
CA PRO A 195 -7.02 -6.75 -6.05
C PRO A 195 -6.99 -5.56 -5.09
N ASP A 196 -6.08 -5.59 -4.13
CA ASP A 196 -5.88 -4.53 -3.13
C ASP A 196 -4.46 -3.96 -3.27
N GLY A 197 -3.73 -3.77 -2.18
CA GLY A 197 -2.35 -3.30 -2.15
C GLY A 197 -1.33 -4.29 -2.74
N ALA A 198 -0.21 -3.73 -3.25
CA ALA A 198 0.73 -4.49 -4.07
C ALA A 198 2.21 -4.07 -3.94
N ALA A 199 3.07 -4.92 -4.50
CA ALA A 199 4.50 -4.68 -4.67
C ALA A 199 5.03 -5.35 -5.96
N ILE A 200 6.25 -5.02 -6.38
CA ILE A 200 6.91 -5.65 -7.53
C ILE A 200 8.21 -6.31 -7.10
N ASP A 201 8.51 -7.47 -7.66
CA ASP A 201 9.77 -8.19 -7.47
C ASP A 201 10.83 -7.83 -8.53
N VAL A 202 12.07 -8.31 -8.32
CA VAL A 202 13.20 -8.02 -9.22
C VAL A 202 13.08 -8.64 -10.62
N GLU A 203 12.15 -9.57 -10.81
CA GLU A 203 11.83 -10.16 -12.12
C GLU A 203 10.73 -9.37 -12.85
N GLY A 204 10.20 -8.31 -12.23
CA GLY A 204 9.15 -7.47 -12.77
C GLY A 204 7.75 -8.04 -12.58
N CYS A 205 7.58 -9.08 -11.74
CA CYS A 205 6.26 -9.61 -11.44
C CYS A 205 5.55 -8.73 -10.40
N TYR A 206 4.25 -8.57 -10.59
CA TYR A 206 3.37 -7.80 -9.73
C TYR A 206 2.73 -8.72 -8.70
N TRP A 207 2.92 -8.42 -7.42
CA TRP A 207 2.37 -9.17 -6.29
C TRP A 207 1.22 -8.38 -5.68
N SER A 208 0.04 -8.99 -5.59
CA SER A 208 -1.16 -8.37 -5.05
C SER A 208 -1.68 -9.16 -3.86
N ALA A 209 -2.05 -8.45 -2.79
CA ALA A 209 -3.06 -8.98 -1.90
C ALA A 209 -4.39 -9.08 -2.65
N MET A 210 -5.09 -10.20 -2.45
CA MET A 210 -6.43 -10.42 -3.00
C MET A 210 -7.42 -10.33 -1.83
N PHE A 211 -7.97 -9.13 -1.62
CA PHE A 211 -9.00 -8.88 -0.61
C PHE A 211 -10.21 -9.77 -0.88
N ASP A 212 -10.80 -10.34 0.17
CA ASP A 212 -11.84 -11.37 0.10
C ASP A 212 -11.45 -12.63 -0.72
N GLY A 213 -10.17 -12.79 -1.02
CA GLY A 213 -9.63 -13.85 -1.88
C GLY A 213 -8.82 -14.91 -1.15
N TRP A 214 -8.59 -14.77 0.16
CA TRP A 214 -7.81 -15.73 0.99
C TRP A 214 -6.40 -16.00 0.45
N ARG A 215 -5.78 -15.05 -0.27
CA ARG A 215 -4.50 -15.31 -0.94
C ARG A 215 -3.71 -14.06 -1.29
N ILE A 216 -2.42 -14.27 -1.51
CA ILE A 216 -1.53 -13.38 -2.25
C ILE A 216 -1.30 -13.97 -3.64
N ALA A 217 -1.36 -13.15 -4.69
CA ALA A 217 -1.17 -13.57 -6.07
C ALA A 217 0.05 -12.90 -6.69
N ARG A 218 0.85 -13.66 -7.45
CA ARG A 218 2.01 -13.18 -8.22
C ARG A 218 1.68 -13.24 -9.71
N PHE A 219 1.76 -12.11 -10.39
CA PHE A 219 1.48 -11.99 -11.82
C PHE A 219 2.73 -11.69 -12.63
N SER A 220 2.91 -12.35 -13.77
CA SER A 220 3.96 -12.05 -14.73
C SER A 220 3.83 -10.63 -15.27
N PRO A 221 4.87 -10.04 -15.89
CA PRO A 221 4.75 -8.73 -16.55
C PRO A 221 3.70 -8.67 -17.68
N GLN A 222 3.18 -9.82 -18.12
CA GLN A 222 2.11 -9.96 -19.10
C GLN A 222 0.71 -10.15 -18.47
N GLY A 223 0.62 -10.26 -17.14
CA GLY A 223 -0.64 -10.41 -16.41
C GLY A 223 -1.09 -11.84 -16.16
N GLU A 224 -0.26 -12.83 -16.51
CA GLU A 224 -0.52 -14.25 -16.21
C GLU A 224 -0.28 -14.51 -14.72
N GLU A 225 -1.13 -15.31 -14.08
CA GLU A 225 -0.91 -15.68 -12.68
C GLU A 225 0.13 -16.80 -12.64
N LEU A 226 1.27 -16.54 -12.01
CA LEU A 226 2.37 -17.49 -11.91
C LEU A 226 2.29 -18.31 -10.63
N GLU A 227 1.95 -17.65 -9.52
CA GLU A 227 1.92 -18.25 -8.20
C GLU A 227 0.76 -17.67 -7.37
N SER A 228 0.25 -18.48 -6.46
CA SER A 228 -0.81 -18.11 -5.52
C SER A 228 -0.50 -18.72 -4.16
N TYR A 229 -0.55 -17.89 -3.12
CA TYR A 229 -0.16 -18.22 -1.77
C TYR A 229 -1.39 -18.10 -0.85
N PRO A 230 -1.95 -19.21 -0.35
CA PRO A 230 -3.10 -19.18 0.54
C PRO A 230 -2.78 -18.44 1.84
N MET A 231 -3.75 -17.65 2.32
CA MET A 231 -3.73 -16.96 3.60
C MET A 231 -4.72 -17.61 4.56
N PRO A 232 -4.42 -17.65 5.86
CA PRO A 232 -5.35 -18.18 6.88
C PRO A 232 -6.48 -17.21 7.24
N VAL A 233 -6.57 -16.07 6.54
CA VAL A 233 -7.58 -15.02 6.76
C VAL A 233 -8.16 -14.56 5.41
N ARG A 234 -9.40 -14.09 5.44
CA ARG A 234 -10.18 -13.72 4.24
C ARG A 234 -9.61 -12.53 3.47
N CYS A 235 -9.23 -11.49 4.20
CA CYS A 235 -8.89 -10.18 3.65
C CYS A 235 -7.43 -9.78 3.97
N PRO A 236 -6.44 -10.31 3.23
CA PRO A 236 -5.16 -9.62 3.12
C PRO A 236 -5.35 -8.28 2.40
N THR A 237 -4.66 -7.24 2.85
CA THR A 237 -4.82 -5.86 2.36
C THR A 237 -3.65 -5.41 1.48
N MET A 238 -2.39 -5.63 1.90
CA MET A 238 -1.23 -5.20 1.11
C MET A 238 0.00 -6.06 1.39
N VAL A 239 0.93 -6.05 0.43
CA VAL A 239 2.23 -6.72 0.50
C VAL A 239 3.39 -5.73 0.45
N CYS A 240 4.46 -6.02 1.18
CA CYS A 240 5.75 -5.34 1.08
C CYS A 240 6.89 -6.35 1.19
N PHE A 241 7.93 -6.20 0.39
CA PHE A 241 9.14 -7.00 0.56
C PHE A 241 10.10 -6.35 1.56
N GLY A 242 10.75 -7.17 2.37
CA GLY A 242 11.78 -6.74 3.31
C GLY A 242 12.68 -7.90 3.74
N GLY A 243 13.36 -7.70 4.87
CA GLY A 243 14.49 -8.54 5.27
C GLY A 243 15.80 -8.11 4.60
N ALA A 244 16.92 -8.66 5.06
CA ALA A 244 18.25 -8.28 4.58
C ALA A 244 18.50 -8.66 3.10
N ASP A 245 17.83 -9.70 2.62
CA ASP A 245 17.89 -10.21 1.24
C ASP A 245 16.68 -9.79 0.39
N MET A 246 15.73 -9.04 0.96
CA MET A 246 14.44 -8.68 0.35
C MET A 246 13.58 -9.89 -0.04
N GLN A 247 13.79 -11.08 0.54
CA GLN A 247 13.06 -12.32 0.25
C GLN A 247 12.00 -12.67 1.30
N THR A 248 11.62 -11.72 2.16
CA THR A 248 10.46 -11.84 3.05
C THR A 248 9.35 -10.94 2.58
N LEU A 249 8.17 -11.50 2.29
CA LEU A 249 6.94 -10.73 2.16
C LEU A 249 6.36 -10.45 3.54
N TYR A 250 6.11 -9.19 3.85
CA TYR A 250 5.26 -8.72 4.93
C TYR A 250 3.87 -8.44 4.35
N ILE A 251 2.84 -8.92 5.05
CA ILE A 251 1.47 -8.92 4.56
C ILE A 251 0.59 -8.31 5.64
N THR A 252 -0.07 -7.20 5.34
CA THR A 252 -1.12 -6.64 6.19
C THR A 252 -2.45 -7.34 5.90
N THR A 253 -3.33 -7.36 6.90
CA THR A 253 -4.68 -7.94 6.81
C THR A 253 -5.64 -7.06 7.60
N THR A 254 -6.95 -7.25 7.45
CA THR A 254 -7.95 -6.37 8.09
C THR A 254 -9.01 -7.11 8.87
N ARG A 255 -9.64 -6.40 9.81
CA ARG A 255 -10.91 -6.75 10.47
C ARG A 255 -12.09 -5.96 9.93
N GLU A 256 -11.84 -4.99 9.06
CA GLU A 256 -12.88 -4.14 8.49
C GLU A 256 -13.94 -5.00 7.78
N ASN A 257 -15.22 -4.66 8.01
CA ASN A 257 -16.37 -5.38 7.47
C ASN A 257 -16.44 -6.87 7.88
N MET A 258 -15.92 -7.23 9.06
CA MET A 258 -16.11 -8.54 9.69
C MET A 258 -16.99 -8.44 10.93
N GLU A 259 -17.90 -9.39 11.08
CA GLU A 259 -18.76 -9.52 12.26
C GLU A 259 -18.04 -10.29 13.39
N ASP A 260 -18.51 -10.16 14.63
CA ASP A 260 -17.89 -10.78 15.81
C ASP A 260 -17.73 -12.31 15.69
N ASP A 261 -18.72 -13.00 15.12
CA ASP A 261 -18.66 -14.45 14.90
C ASP A 261 -17.57 -14.84 13.88
N GLU A 262 -17.38 -14.02 12.85
CA GLU A 262 -16.31 -14.23 11.88
C GLU A 262 -14.94 -13.99 12.51
N LEU A 263 -14.79 -12.91 13.29
CA LEU A 263 -13.56 -12.61 14.02
C LEU A 263 -13.21 -13.70 15.05
N ALA A 264 -14.21 -14.31 15.70
CA ALA A 264 -14.00 -15.45 16.57
C ALA A 264 -13.51 -16.70 15.81
N GLN A 265 -13.99 -16.91 14.57
CA GLN A 265 -13.56 -18.00 13.70
C GLN A 265 -12.16 -17.76 13.11
N TYR A 266 -11.83 -16.51 12.77
CA TYR A 266 -10.57 -16.10 12.16
C TYR A 266 -9.87 -15.03 13.01
N PRO A 267 -9.35 -15.39 14.20
CA PRO A 267 -8.83 -14.43 15.18
C PRO A 267 -7.59 -13.66 14.69
N LEU A 268 -6.91 -14.18 13.66
CA LEU A 268 -5.74 -13.55 13.04
C LEU A 268 -6.08 -12.50 11.98
N SER A 269 -7.36 -12.26 11.67
CA SER A 269 -7.76 -11.12 10.84
C SER A 269 -7.32 -9.82 11.52
N GLY A 270 -6.60 -8.96 10.79
CA GLY A 270 -5.93 -7.76 11.32
C GLY A 270 -4.47 -7.97 11.75
N ALA A 271 -3.95 -9.19 11.71
CA ALA A 271 -2.54 -9.46 12.01
C ALA A 271 -1.63 -9.06 10.84
N ILE A 272 -0.34 -8.90 11.14
CA ILE A 272 0.72 -8.80 10.14
C ILE A 272 1.33 -10.19 9.96
N PHE A 273 1.39 -10.67 8.72
CA PHE A 273 2.03 -11.95 8.39
C PHE A 273 3.39 -11.74 7.71
N THR A 274 4.22 -12.76 7.81
CA THR A 274 5.45 -12.92 7.03
C THR A 274 5.39 -14.19 6.20
N LEU A 275 5.97 -14.13 5.00
CA LEU A 275 6.08 -15.27 4.09
C LEU A 275 7.44 -15.23 3.37
N PRO A 276 8.32 -16.22 3.58
CA PRO A 276 9.54 -16.36 2.79
C PRO A 276 9.20 -16.68 1.33
N VAL A 277 9.85 -16.00 0.39
CA VAL A 277 9.67 -16.18 -1.05
C VAL A 277 10.99 -16.39 -1.78
N ALA A 278 10.95 -17.05 -2.93
CA ALA A 278 12.17 -17.39 -3.68
C ALA A 278 12.79 -16.18 -4.43
N VAL A 279 11.99 -15.16 -4.75
CA VAL A 279 12.40 -14.02 -5.55
C VAL A 279 12.41 -12.77 -4.69
N ALA A 280 13.50 -12.02 -4.74
CA ALA A 280 13.65 -10.80 -3.98
C ALA A 280 12.71 -9.70 -4.48
N GLY A 281 12.21 -8.89 -3.56
CA GLY A 281 11.45 -7.69 -3.86
C GLY A 281 12.28 -6.54 -4.38
N MET A 282 11.62 -5.63 -5.08
CA MET A 282 12.22 -4.33 -5.37
C MET A 282 12.21 -3.44 -4.12
N LYS A 283 13.34 -2.78 -3.86
CA LYS A 283 13.43 -1.76 -2.81
C LYS A 283 12.58 -0.54 -3.16
N LYS A 284 11.78 -0.05 -2.20
CA LYS A 284 11.11 1.25 -2.27
C LYS A 284 12.10 2.35 -1.88
N LEU A 285 12.06 3.49 -2.58
CA LEU A 285 12.87 4.65 -2.20
C LEU A 285 12.12 5.50 -1.16
N PRO A 286 12.81 6.16 -0.23
CA PRO A 286 12.15 7.18 0.57
C PRO A 286 11.72 8.36 -0.33
N PHE A 287 10.74 9.13 0.14
CA PHE A 287 10.40 10.40 -0.47
C PHE A 287 11.60 11.36 -0.39
N ARG A 288 11.91 12.00 -1.52
CA ARG A 288 13.03 12.94 -1.65
C ARG A 288 12.49 14.35 -1.81
N GLU A 289 12.76 15.19 -0.82
CA GLU A 289 12.49 16.62 -0.88
C GLU A 289 13.75 17.34 -1.37
N ARG A 290 13.68 17.98 -2.54
CA ARG A 290 14.79 18.76 -3.13
C ARG A 290 14.75 20.20 -2.63
#